data_AF-A0A2X3IY79-F1
#
_entry.id   AF-A0A2X3IY79-F1
#
_cell.length_a   1.000
_cell.length_b   1.000
_cell.length_c   1.000
_cell.angle_alpha   90.00
_cell.angle_beta   90.00
_cell.angle_gamma   90.00
#
_symmetry.space_group_name_H-M   'P 1'
#
loop_
_entity.id
_entity.type
_entity.pdbx_description
1 polymer ?
#
loop_
_entity_poly.entity_id
_entity_poly.type
_entity_poly.pdbx_seq_one_letter_code
_entity_poly.pdbx_strand_id
1 'polypeptide(L)'
;MKSFGAIGVFLYGFLNRFLIPTGLHHLIWSPFVFTSIGGQLLIDGQTVIGAKPIFLAEIARHPVDALSDSARFLTYGMVKIFGAAGMALAFYRTAKAENKQRLKVTLIPLIVTSVLVGITEPFEFLFIFTAPLLWLIYSLLDGFFPDAGLAASRQGLRH
;
A
#
# COMPACT_ATOMS: atom_id res chain seq x y z
N MET A 1 20.71 -8.85 6.38
CA MET A 1 19.45 -9.23 5.71
C MET A 1 19.66 -9.11 4.21
N LYS A 2 19.24 -10.10 3.39
CA LYS A 2 19.21 -9.92 1.94
C LYS A 2 18.17 -8.84 1.65
N SER A 3 18.60 -7.64 1.24
CA SER A 3 17.67 -6.59 0.82
C SER A 3 16.86 -7.15 -0.34
N PHE A 4 15.54 -7.18 -0.20
CA PHE A 4 14.68 -7.31 -1.38
C PHE A 4 15.03 -6.11 -2.26
N GLY A 5 15.67 -6.36 -3.40
CA GLY A 5 16.00 -5.30 -4.34
C GLY A 5 14.74 -4.58 -4.82
N ALA A 6 14.88 -3.46 -5.51
CA ALA A 6 13.75 -2.68 -6.04
C ALA A 6 12.71 -3.58 -6.75
N ILE A 7 13.18 -4.53 -7.56
CA ILE A 7 12.32 -5.51 -8.25
C ILE A 7 11.44 -6.33 -7.29
N GLY A 8 11.97 -6.78 -6.14
CA GLY A 8 11.21 -7.58 -5.19
C GLY A 8 10.14 -6.76 -4.45
N VAL A 9 10.47 -5.51 -4.14
CA VAL A 9 9.54 -4.55 -3.54
C VAL A 9 8.44 -4.16 -4.53
N PHE A 10 8.81 -3.95 -5.79
CA PHE A 10 7.87 -3.73 -6.88
C PHE A 10 6.89 -4.89 -7.06
N LEU A 11 7.39 -6.12 -7.16
CA LEU A 11 6.55 -7.31 -7.32
C LEU A 11 5.63 -7.52 -6.12
N TYR A 12 6.09 -7.23 -4.91
CA TYR A 12 5.27 -7.28 -3.70
C TYR A 12 4.09 -6.31 -3.80
N GLY A 13 4.33 -5.03 -4.13
CA GLY A 13 3.27 -4.04 -4.31
C GLY A 13 2.30 -4.41 -5.44
N PHE A 14 2.85 -4.75 -6.61
CA PHE A 14 2.08 -5.16 -7.78
C PHE A 14 1.15 -6.34 -7.47
N LEU A 15 1.67 -7.42 -6.87
CA LEU A 15 0.87 -8.63 -6.58
C LEU A 15 -0.16 -8.38 -5.48
N ASN A 16 0.18 -7.58 -4.46
CA ASN A 16 -0.79 -7.17 -3.45
C ASN A 16 -1.96 -6.42 -4.04
N ARG A 17 -1.74 -5.61 -5.08
CA ARG A 17 -2.83 -4.94 -5.79
C ARG A 17 -3.53 -5.88 -6.75
N PHE A 18 -2.80 -6.44 -7.71
CA PHE A 18 -3.34 -7.21 -8.83
C PHE A 18 -4.23 -8.39 -8.40
N LEU A 19 -3.95 -9.00 -7.25
CA LEU A 19 -4.69 -10.16 -6.74
C LEU A 19 -5.92 -9.82 -5.88
N ILE A 20 -6.22 -8.54 -5.63
CA ILE A 20 -7.42 -8.10 -4.90
C ILE A 20 -8.72 -8.79 -5.36
N PRO A 21 -9.08 -8.87 -6.66
CA PRO A 21 -10.36 -9.46 -7.09
C PRO A 21 -10.51 -10.94 -6.73
N THR A 22 -9.41 -11.63 -6.46
CA THR A 22 -9.41 -13.05 -6.07
C THR A 22 -9.28 -13.25 -4.56
N GLY A 23 -8.97 -12.19 -3.79
CA GLY A 23 -8.60 -12.29 -2.37
C GLY A 23 -7.20 -12.86 -2.12
N LEU A 24 -6.48 -13.36 -3.14
CA LEU A 24 -5.16 -13.99 -2.97
C LEU A 24 -4.07 -13.02 -2.50
N HIS A 25 -4.30 -11.71 -2.56
CA HIS A 25 -3.40 -10.71 -2.02
C HIS A 25 -3.09 -10.93 -0.52
N HIS A 26 -4.02 -11.53 0.25
CA HIS A 26 -3.77 -11.94 1.64
C HIS A 26 -2.62 -12.94 1.79
N LEU A 27 -2.44 -13.84 0.82
CA LEU A 27 -1.33 -14.79 0.81
C LEU A 27 0.00 -14.11 0.48
N ILE A 28 -0.03 -12.98 -0.22
CA ILE A 28 1.16 -12.20 -0.54
C ILE A 28 1.60 -11.36 0.64
N TRP A 29 0.73 -10.56 1.26
CA TRP A 29 1.17 -9.67 2.32
C TRP A 29 1.35 -10.35 3.69
N SER A 30 0.53 -11.36 4.03
CA SER A 30 0.54 -11.92 5.40
C SER A 30 1.87 -12.54 5.84
N PRO A 31 2.64 -13.26 5.00
CA PRO A 31 3.94 -13.79 5.41
C PRO A 31 4.95 -12.68 5.71
N PHE A 32 4.92 -11.57 4.96
CA PHE A 32 5.80 -10.42 5.23
C PHE A 32 5.37 -9.67 6.49
N VAL A 33 4.08 -9.59 6.76
CA VAL A 33 3.59 -8.83 7.91
C VAL A 33 3.80 -9.57 9.23
N PHE A 34 3.70 -10.92 9.24
CA PHE A 34 3.64 -11.71 10.48
C PHE A 34 4.70 -12.80 10.65
N THR A 35 5.56 -13.05 9.65
CA THR A 35 6.58 -14.11 9.73
C THR A 35 7.99 -13.57 9.52
N SER A 36 8.99 -14.43 9.68
CA SER A 36 10.41 -14.09 9.51
C SER A 36 10.77 -13.59 8.12
N ILE A 37 9.93 -13.85 7.10
CA ILE A 37 10.09 -13.31 5.75
C ILE A 37 10.11 -11.78 5.76
N GLY A 38 9.29 -11.15 6.60
CA GLY A 38 9.25 -9.70 6.77
C GLY A 38 10.39 -9.12 7.59
N GLY A 39 11.15 -9.97 8.28
CA GLY A 39 12.24 -9.59 9.17
C GLY A 39 12.12 -10.23 10.55
N GLN A 40 13.24 -10.19 11.24
CA GLN A 40 13.40 -10.63 12.62
C GLN A 40 14.44 -9.72 13.26
N LEU A 41 14.08 -9.06 14.36
CA LEU A 41 14.97 -8.15 15.09
C LEU A 41 14.98 -8.49 16.57
N LEU A 42 16.12 -8.25 17.22
CA LEU A 42 16.24 -8.28 18.66
C LEU A 42 15.94 -6.87 19.18
N ILE A 43 14.80 -6.70 19.86
CA ILE A 43 14.34 -5.43 20.43
C ILE A 43 14.18 -5.65 21.93
N ASP A 44 14.92 -4.89 22.75
CA ASP A 44 14.91 -5.00 24.22
C ASP A 44 15.12 -6.42 24.75
N GLY A 45 16.03 -7.17 24.10
CA GLY A 45 16.35 -8.55 24.47
C GLY A 45 15.30 -9.58 24.06
N GLN A 46 14.23 -9.16 23.37
CA GLN A 46 13.21 -10.06 22.82
C GLN A 46 13.30 -10.12 21.29
N THR A 47 13.19 -11.32 20.75
CA THR A 47 13.16 -11.54 19.30
C THR A 47 11.75 -11.26 18.78
N VAL A 48 11.59 -10.18 18.02
CA VAL A 48 10.34 -9.77 17.38
C VAL A 48 10.37 -10.18 15.90
N ILE A 49 9.30 -10.81 15.42
CA ILE A 49 9.22 -11.42 14.08
C ILE A 49 8.06 -10.79 13.29
N GLY A 50 8.33 -10.46 12.02
CA GLY A 50 7.33 -9.90 11.10
C GLY A 50 7.33 -8.37 11.07
N ALA A 51 7.05 -7.81 9.90
CA ALA A 51 7.16 -6.36 9.68
C ALA A 51 6.26 -5.53 10.60
N LYS A 52 5.02 -5.98 10.86
CA LYS A 52 4.08 -5.22 11.72
C LYS A 52 4.44 -5.30 13.20
N PRO A 53 4.73 -6.47 13.79
CA PRO A 53 5.23 -6.54 15.16
C PRO A 53 6.52 -5.73 15.36
N ILE A 54 7.45 -5.80 14.40
CA ILE A 54 8.69 -5.00 14.42
C ILE A 54 8.36 -3.51 14.45
N PHE A 55 7.55 -3.03 13.51
CA PHE A 55 7.17 -1.62 13.44
C PHE A 55 6.49 -1.14 14.74
N LEU A 56 5.57 -1.93 15.29
CA LEU A 56 4.89 -1.58 16.54
C LEU A 56 5.86 -1.53 17.73
N ALA A 57 6.82 -2.45 17.80
CA ALA A 57 7.85 -2.44 18.83
C ALA A 57 8.80 -1.24 18.69
N GLU A 58 9.14 -0.85 17.46
CA GLU A 58 10.01 0.31 17.19
C GLU A 58 9.34 1.64 17.56
N ILE A 59 8.07 1.85 17.20
CA ILE A 59 7.36 3.10 17.53
C ILE A 59 6.98 3.21 19.01
N ALA A 60 6.97 2.09 19.75
CA ALA A 60 6.73 2.07 21.18
C ALA A 60 7.98 2.49 21.99
N ARG A 61 9.15 2.57 21.35
CA ARG A 61 10.40 3.03 21.98
C ARG A 61 10.47 4.55 21.95
N HIS A 62 11.07 5.13 22.98
CA HIS A 62 11.38 6.56 23.03
C HIS A 62 12.87 6.75 23.33
N PRO A 63 13.61 7.54 22.53
CA PRO A 63 13.18 8.16 21.26
C PRO A 63 12.98 7.14 20.13
N VAL A 64 12.14 7.49 19.15
CA VAL A 64 12.00 6.74 17.90
C VAL A 64 13.12 7.20 16.98
N ASP A 65 14.22 6.46 16.91
CA ASP A 65 15.38 6.86 16.11
C ASP A 65 15.09 6.74 14.60
N ALA A 66 15.01 5.50 14.11
CA ALA A 66 14.71 5.18 12.72
C ALA A 66 13.95 3.85 12.66
N LEU A 67 12.98 3.77 11.74
CA LEU A 67 12.29 2.51 11.46
C LEU A 67 13.21 1.56 10.71
N SER A 68 13.16 0.28 11.04
CA SER A 68 13.94 -0.72 10.30
C SER A 68 13.45 -0.88 8.87
N ASP A 69 14.30 -1.52 8.08
CA ASP A 69 14.03 -1.84 6.69
C ASP A 69 12.73 -2.65 6.49
N SER A 70 12.31 -3.40 7.52
CA SER A 70 11.06 -4.17 7.55
C SER A 70 9.81 -3.31 7.37
N ALA A 71 9.85 -2.02 7.77
CA ALA A 71 8.72 -1.11 7.61
C ALA A 71 8.31 -0.90 6.15
N ARG A 72 9.19 -1.18 5.18
CA ARG A 72 8.87 -1.13 3.74
C ARG A 72 7.70 -2.05 3.36
N PHE A 73 7.51 -3.17 4.07
CA PHE A 73 6.40 -4.09 3.81
C PHE A 73 5.08 -3.60 4.39
N LEU A 74 5.04 -2.42 5.00
CA LEU A 74 3.81 -1.79 5.51
C LEU A 74 3.37 -0.60 4.65
N THR A 75 4.21 -0.15 3.71
CA THR A 75 3.93 1.02 2.86
C THR A 75 2.96 0.74 1.70
N TYR A 76 2.61 -0.52 1.45
CA TYR A 76 1.59 -0.92 0.47
C TYR A 76 0.19 -0.32 0.77
N GLY A 77 -0.02 0.26 1.95
CA GLY A 77 -1.24 0.98 2.31
C GLY A 77 -1.32 2.45 1.84
N MET A 78 -0.23 3.06 1.37
CA MET A 78 -0.19 4.52 1.12
C MET A 78 -0.98 4.96 -0.12
N VAL A 79 -1.05 4.10 -1.16
CA VAL A 79 -1.89 4.34 -2.35
C VAL A 79 -3.36 4.47 -1.98
N LYS A 80 -3.78 3.87 -0.87
CA LYS A 80 -5.17 3.89 -0.42
C LYS A 80 -5.68 5.28 -0.05
N ILE A 81 -4.79 6.18 0.36
CA ILE A 81 -5.17 7.54 0.78
C ILE A 81 -5.02 8.51 -0.40
N PHE A 82 -3.86 8.51 -1.06
CA PHE A 82 -3.56 9.47 -2.12
C PHE A 82 -4.03 9.03 -3.51
N GLY A 83 -4.00 7.73 -3.80
CA GLY A 83 -4.43 7.16 -5.08
C GLY A 83 -5.95 7.23 -5.27
N ALA A 84 -6.73 6.94 -4.22
CA ALA A 84 -8.19 6.99 -4.27
C ALA A 84 -8.74 8.39 -4.62
N ALA A 85 -8.16 9.44 -4.03
CA ALA A 85 -8.53 10.81 -4.34
C ALA A 85 -8.18 11.21 -5.79
N GLY A 86 -6.98 10.82 -6.26
CA GLY A 86 -6.55 11.05 -7.64
C GLY A 86 -7.43 10.33 -8.67
N MET A 87 -7.75 9.06 -8.43
CA MET A 87 -8.65 8.27 -9.27
C MET A 87 -10.06 8.88 -9.32
N ALA A 88 -10.61 9.30 -8.18
CA ALA A 88 -11.92 9.94 -8.14
C ALA A 88 -11.97 11.20 -8.98
N LEU A 89 -10.94 12.05 -8.87
CA LEU A 89 -10.87 13.26 -9.66
C LEU A 89 -10.79 12.94 -11.16
N ALA A 90 -9.99 11.93 -11.54
CA ALA A 90 -9.89 11.50 -12.93
C ALA A 90 -11.24 11.01 -13.46
N PHE A 91 -11.93 10.14 -12.73
CA PHE A 91 -13.24 9.61 -13.12
C PHE A 91 -14.29 10.73 -13.24
N TYR A 92 -14.29 11.68 -12.30
CA TYR A 92 -15.21 12.82 -12.34
C TYR A 92 -14.94 13.76 -13.53
N ARG A 93 -13.67 13.97 -13.88
CA ARG A 93 -13.31 14.83 -15.02
C ARG A 93 -13.62 14.19 -16.38
N THR A 94 -13.43 12.89 -16.52
CA THR A 94 -13.66 12.17 -17.79
C THR A 94 -15.11 11.71 -17.98
N ALA A 95 -15.93 11.74 -16.92
CA ALA A 95 -17.35 11.39 -17.02
C ALA A 95 -18.14 12.35 -17.92
N LYS A 96 -19.08 11.79 -18.68
CA LYS A 96 -20.10 12.54 -19.42
C LYS A 96 -20.88 13.46 -18.47
N ALA A 97 -21.27 14.66 -18.94
CA ALA A 97 -21.95 15.68 -18.14
C ALA A 97 -23.18 15.13 -17.39
N GLU A 98 -23.99 14.31 -18.06
CA GLU A 98 -25.17 13.63 -17.50
C GLU A 98 -24.86 12.72 -16.30
N ASN A 99 -23.66 12.14 -16.24
CA ASN A 99 -23.26 11.19 -15.19
C ASN A 99 -22.49 11.85 -14.03
N LYS A 100 -22.03 13.10 -14.18
CA LYS A 100 -21.17 13.76 -13.18
C LYS A 100 -21.80 13.86 -11.80
N GLN A 101 -23.09 14.19 -11.72
CA GLN A 101 -23.77 14.31 -10.43
C GLN A 101 -23.87 12.96 -9.72
N ARG A 102 -24.28 11.91 -10.45
CA ARG A 102 -24.33 10.54 -9.93
C ARG A 102 -22.95 10.09 -9.44
N LEU A 103 -21.92 10.34 -10.24
CA LEU A 103 -20.55 9.96 -9.92
C LEU A 103 -20.04 10.68 -8.67
N LYS A 104 -20.32 11.98 -8.51
CA LYS A 104 -19.91 12.75 -7.33
C LYS A 104 -20.48 12.16 -6.04
N VAL A 105 -21.77 11.82 -6.04
CA VAL A 105 -22.45 11.24 -4.87
C VAL A 105 -21.91 9.84 -4.56
N THR A 106 -21.52 9.07 -5.56
CA THR A 106 -20.89 7.75 -5.37
C THR A 106 -19.44 7.84 -4.90
N LEU A 107 -18.63 8.74 -5.47
CA LEU A 107 -17.20 8.80 -5.21
C LEU A 107 -16.85 9.39 -3.83
N ILE A 108 -17.61 10.36 -3.33
CA ILE A 108 -17.31 11.01 -2.04
C ILE A 108 -17.24 9.99 -0.89
N PRO A 109 -18.26 9.13 -0.65
CA PRO A 109 -18.20 8.10 0.40
C PRO A 109 -17.05 7.11 0.22
N LEU A 110 -16.71 6.77 -1.03
CA LEU A 110 -15.63 5.84 -1.34
C LEU A 110 -14.27 6.43 -0.97
N ILE A 111 -14.02 7.69 -1.30
CA ILE A 111 -12.80 8.41 -0.90
C ILE A 111 -12.74 8.51 0.63
N VAL A 112 -13.84 8.91 1.28
CA VAL A 112 -13.90 9.04 2.75
C VAL A 112 -13.58 7.71 3.43
N THR A 113 -14.21 6.62 2.98
CA THR A 113 -13.93 5.26 3.49
C THR A 113 -12.47 4.88 3.28
N SER A 114 -11.92 5.17 2.10
CA SER A 114 -10.54 4.86 1.76
C SER A 114 -9.54 5.62 2.62
N VAL A 115 -9.79 6.89 2.90
CA VAL A 115 -8.93 7.75 3.72
C VAL A 115 -9.02 7.38 5.20
N LEU A 116 -10.22 7.17 5.73
CA LEU A 116 -10.43 6.93 7.15
C LEU A 116 -10.11 5.50 7.59
N VAL A 117 -10.42 4.51 6.73
CA VAL A 117 -10.34 3.08 7.08
C VAL A 117 -9.21 2.38 6.33
N GLY A 118 -8.69 2.94 5.24
CA GLY A 118 -7.69 2.28 4.41
C GLY A 118 -8.26 1.09 3.62
N ILE A 119 -9.53 1.16 3.24
CA ILE A 119 -10.23 0.17 2.41
C ILE A 119 -10.53 0.82 1.05
N THR A 120 -9.93 0.29 -0.02
CA THR A 120 -10.06 0.80 -1.40
C THR A 120 -10.97 -0.05 -2.27
N GLU A 121 -11.26 -1.27 -1.84
CA GLU A 121 -11.90 -2.32 -2.63
C GLU A 121 -13.26 -1.87 -3.20
N PRO A 122 -14.16 -1.18 -2.44
CA PRO A 122 -15.42 -0.71 -2.99
C PRO A 122 -15.25 0.30 -4.14
N PHE A 123 -14.16 1.07 -4.13
CA PHE A 123 -13.82 1.98 -5.23
C PHE A 123 -13.34 1.19 -6.44
N GLU A 124 -12.37 0.30 -6.23
CA GLU A 124 -11.70 -0.45 -7.29
C GLU A 124 -12.67 -1.36 -8.04
N PHE A 125 -13.68 -1.88 -7.33
CA PHE A 125 -14.74 -2.70 -7.91
C PHE A 125 -15.63 -1.95 -8.89
N LEU A 126 -15.60 -0.60 -8.92
CA LEU A 126 -16.30 0.18 -9.94
C LEU A 126 -15.75 -0.06 -11.35
N PHE A 127 -14.47 -0.41 -11.49
CA PHE A 127 -13.81 -0.48 -12.80
C PHE A 127 -13.05 -1.78 -13.07
N ILE A 128 -12.72 -2.59 -12.06
CA ILE A 128 -11.88 -3.76 -12.24
C ILE A 128 -12.43 -4.78 -13.26
N PHE A 129 -13.76 -4.95 -13.28
CA PHE A 129 -14.44 -5.88 -14.19
C PHE A 129 -14.84 -5.24 -15.53
N THR A 130 -14.91 -3.90 -15.59
CA THR A 130 -15.33 -3.17 -16.79
C THR A 130 -14.15 -2.66 -17.63
N ALA A 131 -13.01 -2.41 -16.99
CA ALA A 131 -11.78 -1.91 -17.60
C ALA A 131 -10.55 -2.68 -17.08
N PRO A 132 -10.37 -3.96 -17.48
CA PRO A 132 -9.28 -4.80 -16.97
C PRO A 132 -7.88 -4.27 -17.34
N LEU A 133 -7.74 -3.56 -18.46
CA LEU A 133 -6.48 -2.90 -18.82
C LEU A 133 -6.14 -1.75 -17.86
N LEU A 134 -7.15 -0.98 -17.44
CA LEU A 134 -6.97 0.09 -16.45
C LEU A 134 -6.55 -0.51 -15.09
N TRP A 135 -7.12 -1.66 -14.72
CA TRP A 135 -6.72 -2.41 -13.53
C TRP A 135 -5.25 -2.85 -13.56
N LEU A 136 -4.78 -3.36 -14.71
CA LEU A 136 -3.38 -3.75 -14.87
C LEU A 136 -2.45 -2.54 -14.69
N ILE A 137 -2.74 -1.42 -15.37
CA ILE A 137 -1.94 -0.19 -15.26
C ILE A 137 -1.94 0.33 -13.82
N TYR A 138 -3.10 0.36 -13.17
CA TYR A 138 -3.23 0.79 -11.79
C TYR A 138 -2.42 -0.11 -10.84
N SER A 139 -2.45 -1.44 -11.05
CA SER A 139 -1.63 -2.39 -10.28
C SER A 139 -0.13 -2.19 -10.49
N LEU A 140 0.30 -1.87 -11.72
CA LEU A 140 1.70 -1.55 -12.02
C LEU A 140 2.15 -0.27 -11.31
N LEU A 141 1.32 0.78 -11.32
CA LEU A 141 1.60 2.03 -10.62
C LEU A 141 1.73 1.83 -9.10
N ASP A 142 0.86 0.98 -8.52
CA ASP A 142 0.93 0.61 -7.10
C ASP A 142 2.26 -0.10 -6.77
N GLY A 143 2.73 -0.98 -7.65
CA GLY A 143 4.04 -1.62 -7.52
C GLY A 143 5.22 -0.64 -7.42
N PHE A 144 5.17 0.50 -8.10
CA PHE A 144 6.26 1.50 -8.03
C PHE A 144 6.24 2.36 -6.75
N PHE A 145 5.12 2.40 -6.03
CA PHE A 145 4.94 3.30 -4.88
C PHE A 145 5.83 2.95 -3.67
N PRO A 146 6.00 1.68 -3.28
CA PRO A 146 6.88 1.29 -2.18
C PRO A 146 8.36 1.66 -2.41
N ASP A 147 8.85 1.65 -3.65
CA ASP A 147 10.21 2.06 -4.00
C ASP A 147 10.44 3.58 -3.84
N ALA A 148 9.41 4.39 -4.12
CA ALA A 148 9.49 5.85 -3.90
C ALA A 148 9.59 6.20 -2.41
N GLY A 149 8.89 5.47 -1.53
CA GLY A 149 9.02 5.62 -0.07
C GLY A 149 10.42 5.23 0.45
N LEU A 150 11.06 4.23 -0.16
CA LEU A 150 12.42 3.81 0.16
C LEU A 150 13.49 4.80 -0.31
N ALA A 151 13.28 5.46 -1.45
CA ALA A 151 14.19 6.50 -1.93
C ALA A 151 14.22 7.69 -0.95
N ALA A 152 13.08 8.05 -0.36
CA ALA A 152 12.97 9.09 0.65
C ALA A 152 13.64 8.70 1.98
N SER A 153 13.49 7.44 2.44
CA SER A 153 14.08 6.98 3.70
C SER A 153 15.62 6.84 3.64
N ARG A 154 16.18 6.49 2.47
CA ARG A 154 17.64 6.42 2.27
C ARG A 154 18.34 7.79 2.29
N GLN A 155 17.63 8.88 2.02
CA GLN A 155 18.19 10.23 2.09
C GLN A 155 18.31 10.73 3.54
N GLY A 156 17.48 10.22 4.46
CA GLY A 156 17.55 10.56 5.89
C GLY A 156 18.70 9.90 6.66
N LEU A 157 19.35 8.87 6.11
CA LEU A 157 20.46 8.13 6.72
C LEU A 157 21.85 8.65 6.29
N ARG A 158 21.93 9.81 5.63
CA ARG A 158 23.18 10.43 5.16
C ARG A 158 23.62 11.65 5.98
N HIS A 159 23.02 11.90 7.13
CA HIS A 159 23.42 12.95 8.06
C HIS A 159 23.61 12.40 9.47
#